data_AF-A0A1H3MX19-F1
#
_entry.id   AF-A0A1H3MX19-F1
#
_cell.length_a   1.000
_cell.length_b   1.000
_cell.length_c   1.000
_cell.angle_alpha   90.00
_cell.angle_beta   90.00
_cell.angle_gamma   90.00
#
_symmetry.space_group_name_H-M   'P 1'
#
loop_
_entity.id
_entity.type
_entity.pdbx_description
1 polymer ?
#
loop_
_entity_poly.entity_id
_entity_poly.type
_entity_poly.pdbx_seq_one_letter_code
_entity_poly.pdbx_strand_id
1 'polypeptide(L)'
;MDSSGVYEFFLWAIHIYEVVYLNKIIIADEMDKVLNPVLSDRVMAFLNAKNHAGQFIFTSHNVLHLDLKNYMKEQIFFVTKDSETLESELYSLADFPEVRYETTKVYEFYMKGILGGTAIE
;
A
#
# COMPACT_ATOMS: atom_id res chain seq x y z
N MET A 1 -4.54 -22.27 -17.32
CA MET A 1 -3.61 -22.14 -16.18
C MET A 1 -2.27 -21.68 -16.73
N ASP A 2 -1.67 -20.68 -16.07
CA ASP A 2 -0.24 -20.32 -16.16
C ASP A 2 0.30 -19.42 -17.30
N SER A 3 -0.39 -18.34 -17.70
CA SER A 3 0.27 -17.28 -18.49
C SER A 3 -0.10 -15.84 -18.12
N SER A 4 -1.34 -15.57 -17.71
CA SER A 4 -1.80 -14.20 -17.37
C SER A 4 -0.99 -13.60 -16.22
N GLY A 5 -0.88 -14.30 -15.09
CA GLY A 5 -0.14 -13.79 -13.93
C GLY A 5 1.36 -13.61 -14.17
N VAL A 6 1.96 -14.39 -15.08
CA VAL A 6 3.37 -14.23 -15.46
C VAL A 6 3.55 -12.99 -16.35
N TYR A 7 2.65 -12.81 -17.33
CA TYR A 7 2.67 -11.63 -18.20
C TYR A 7 2.48 -10.34 -17.38
N GLU A 8 1.51 -10.33 -16.49
CA GLU A 8 1.27 -9.21 -15.60
C GLU A 8 2.45 -8.95 -14.64
N PHE A 9 3.09 -9.99 -14.12
CA PHE A 9 4.31 -9.84 -13.33
C PHE A 9 5.45 -9.18 -14.14
N PHE A 10 5.61 -9.53 -15.42
CA PHE A 10 6.60 -8.88 -16.28
C PHE A 10 6.27 -7.41 -16.54
N LEU A 11 4.99 -7.05 -16.68
CA LEU A 11 4.59 -5.64 -16.76
C LEU A 11 4.96 -4.88 -15.48
N TRP A 12 4.73 -5.47 -14.30
CA TRP A 12 5.17 -4.88 -13.03
C TRP A 12 6.68 -4.71 -12.94
N ALA A 13 7.46 -5.69 -13.42
CA ALA A 13 8.91 -5.59 -13.43
C ALA A 13 9.40 -4.37 -14.23
N ILE A 14 8.73 -4.02 -15.34
CA ILE A 14 9.02 -2.81 -16.11
C ILE A 14 8.74 -1.56 -15.26
N HIS A 15 7.58 -1.47 -14.62
CA HIS A 15 7.25 -0.33 -13.77
C HIS A 15 8.20 -0.17 -12.59
N ILE A 16 8.56 -1.26 -11.92
CA ILE A 16 9.56 -1.24 -10.83
C ILE A 16 10.91 -0.76 -11.35
N TYR A 17 11.32 -1.19 -12.55
CA TYR A 17 12.54 -0.70 -13.19
C TYR A 17 12.49 0.81 -13.43
N GLU A 18 11.35 1.33 -13.91
CA GLU A 18 11.17 2.76 -14.14
C GLU A 18 11.25 3.59 -12.84
N VAL A 19 10.71 3.07 -11.73
CA VAL A 19 10.82 3.71 -10.42
C VAL A 19 12.29 3.76 -9.97
N VAL A 20 12.97 2.61 -9.94
CA VAL A 20 14.30 2.51 -9.34
C VAL A 20 15.39 3.15 -10.19
N TYR A 21 15.39 2.91 -11.51
CA TYR A 21 16.51 3.28 -12.37
C TYR A 21 16.27 4.57 -13.15
N LEU A 22 15.01 4.96 -13.35
CA LEU A 22 14.66 6.19 -14.07
C LEU A 22 14.06 7.26 -13.15
N ASN A 23 13.97 7.00 -11.84
CA ASN A 23 13.39 7.90 -10.84
C ASN A 23 11.96 8.36 -11.20
N LYS A 24 11.17 7.50 -11.85
CA LYS A 24 9.79 7.84 -12.20
C LYS A 24 8.87 7.72 -10.99
N ILE A 25 7.76 8.47 -11.04
CA ILE A 25 6.59 8.27 -10.18
C ILE A 25 5.64 7.37 -10.94
N ILE A 26 5.34 6.20 -10.37
CA ILE A 26 4.36 5.26 -10.92
C ILE A 26 3.18 5.21 -9.95
N ILE A 27 1.98 5.32 -10.50
CA ILE A 27 0.71 5.19 -9.78
C ILE A 27 0.02 3.92 -10.28
N ALA A 28 -0.32 3.04 -9.35
CA ALA A 28 -0.88 1.73 -9.57
C ALA A 28 -2.24 1.61 -8.87
N ASP A 29 -3.23 1.05 -9.55
CA ASP A 29 -4.53 0.77 -8.93
C ASP A 29 -4.66 -0.74 -8.65
N GLU A 30 -5.26 -1.08 -7.51
CA GLU A 30 -5.59 -2.44 -7.08
C GLU A 30 -4.44 -3.45 -7.25
N MET A 31 -3.28 -3.12 -6.67
CA MET A 31 -2.06 -3.94 -6.80
C MET A 31 -2.26 -5.40 -6.36
N ASP A 32 -3.16 -5.63 -5.42
CA ASP A 32 -3.51 -6.95 -4.88
C ASP A 32 -4.28 -7.85 -5.87
N LYS A 33 -4.84 -7.30 -6.96
CA LYS A 33 -5.43 -8.12 -8.03
C LYS A 33 -4.39 -8.92 -8.82
N VAL A 34 -3.15 -8.45 -8.83
CA VAL A 34 -2.12 -8.94 -9.72
C VAL A 34 -1.00 -9.66 -8.96
N LEU A 35 -0.60 -9.11 -7.82
CA LEU A 35 0.49 -9.66 -7.02
C LEU A 35 -0.06 -10.40 -5.81
N ASN A 36 0.36 -11.65 -5.64
CA ASN A 36 0.15 -12.30 -4.36
C ASN A 36 0.89 -11.53 -3.24
N PRO A 37 0.46 -11.65 -1.97
CA PRO A 37 1.05 -10.89 -0.87
C PRO A 37 2.58 -11.05 -0.74
N VAL A 38 3.10 -12.26 -0.97
CA VAL A 38 4.54 -12.56 -0.89
C VAL A 38 5.33 -11.85 -1.98
N LEU A 39 4.79 -11.74 -3.19
CA LEU A 39 5.44 -11.02 -4.28
C LEU A 39 5.44 -9.51 -4.02
N SER A 40 4.32 -8.97 -3.54
CA SER A 40 4.22 -7.56 -3.16
C SER A 40 5.26 -7.19 -2.10
N ASP A 41 5.39 -7.97 -1.02
CA ASP A 41 6.41 -7.74 0.02
C ASP A 41 7.84 -7.73 -0.55
N ARG A 42 8.13 -8.62 -1.51
CA ARG A 42 9.44 -8.68 -2.16
C ARG A 42 9.69 -7.47 -3.06
N VAL A 43 8.68 -6.99 -3.76
CA VAL A 43 8.75 -5.77 -4.57
C VAL A 43 9.05 -4.57 -3.68
N MET A 44 8.33 -4.43 -2.57
CA MET A 44 8.53 -3.32 -1.62
C MET A 44 9.89 -3.37 -0.96
N ALA A 45 10.33 -4.55 -0.52
CA ALA A 45 11.68 -4.74 0.02
C ALA A 45 12.75 -4.36 -1.02
N PHE A 46 12.55 -4.70 -2.30
CA PHE A 46 13.46 -4.32 -3.37
C PHE A 46 13.51 -2.80 -3.61
N LEU A 47 12.35 -2.14 -3.67
CA LEU A 47 12.24 -0.68 -3.81
C LEU A 47 12.97 0.02 -2.64
N ASN A 48 12.64 -0.36 -1.41
CA ASN A 48 13.19 0.25 -0.19
C ASN A 48 14.70 -0.01 0.01
N ALA A 49 15.24 -1.11 -0.54
CA ALA A 49 16.66 -1.44 -0.43
C ALA A 49 17.54 -0.67 -1.43
N LYS A 50 16.96 -0.01 -2.42
CA LYS A 50 17.69 0.72 -3.46
C LYS A 50 17.69 2.22 -3.17
N ASN A 51 18.82 2.88 -3.43
CA ASN A 51 18.90 4.33 -3.36
C ASN A 51 18.42 4.94 -4.69
N HIS A 52 17.19 5.46 -4.70
CA HIS A 52 16.58 6.14 -5.84
C HIS A 52 15.65 7.27 -5.37
N ALA A 53 15.28 8.16 -6.29
CA ALA A 53 14.32 9.23 -6.07
C ALA A 53 12.93 8.96 -6.68
N GLY A 54 12.76 7.82 -7.37
CA GLY A 54 11.46 7.40 -7.87
C GLY A 54 10.45 7.09 -6.77
N GLN A 55 9.17 7.10 -7.12
CA GLN A 55 8.07 6.81 -6.19
C GLN A 55 7.14 5.75 -6.77
N PHE A 56 6.68 4.86 -5.90
CA PHE A 56 5.68 3.85 -6.23
C PHE A 56 4.48 4.06 -5.32
N ILE A 57 3.38 4.54 -5.90
CA ILE A 57 2.13 4.84 -5.19
C ILE A 57 1.11 3.82 -5.68
N PHE A 58 0.46 3.11 -4.76
CA PHE A 58 -0.53 2.12 -5.14
C PHE A 58 -1.71 2.09 -4.18
N THR A 59 -2.86 1.64 -4.70
CA THR A 59 -4.03 1.31 -3.88
C THR A 59 -4.10 -0.21 -3.67
N SER A 60 -4.68 -0.62 -2.54
CA SER A 60 -4.85 -2.04 -2.20
C SER A 60 -6.00 -2.22 -1.23
N HIS A 61 -6.77 -3.29 -1.40
CA HIS A 61 -7.76 -3.75 -0.41
C HIS A 61 -7.18 -4.79 0.56
N ASN A 62 -5.95 -5.25 0.32
CA ASN A 62 -5.30 -6.25 1.15
C ASN A 62 -4.73 -5.64 2.44
N VAL A 63 -5.33 -6.01 3.56
CA VAL A 63 -4.92 -5.60 4.92
C VAL A 63 -3.53 -6.05 5.32
N LEU A 64 -2.94 -7.02 4.62
CA LEU A 64 -1.56 -7.47 4.87
C LEU A 64 -0.52 -6.40 4.53
N HIS A 65 -0.88 -5.37 3.74
CA HIS A 65 -0.02 -4.20 3.51
C HIS A 65 -0.09 -3.17 4.64
N LEU A 66 -0.97 -3.35 5.64
CA LEU A 66 -1.00 -2.54 6.85
C LEU A 66 0.02 -3.07 7.86
N ASP A 67 1.30 -2.96 7.52
CA ASP A 67 2.42 -3.37 8.35
C ASP A 67 3.48 -2.26 8.49
N LEU A 68 4.12 -2.19 9.65
CA LEU A 68 5.18 -1.20 9.94
C LEU A 68 6.59 -1.78 9.82
N LYS A 69 6.71 -2.97 9.21
CA LYS A 69 7.99 -3.62 8.95
C LYS A 69 8.55 -3.17 7.61
N ASN A 70 7.69 -3.06 6.61
CA ASN A 70 8.02 -2.68 5.25
C ASN A 70 7.74 -1.19 4.97
N TYR A 71 6.83 -0.57 5.73
CA TYR A 71 6.37 0.79 5.49
C TYR A 71 6.53 1.67 6.74
N MET A 72 6.74 2.97 6.52
CA MET A 72 6.62 3.99 7.55
C MET A 72 5.15 4.42 7.70
N LYS A 73 4.79 4.97 8.86
CA LYS A 73 3.41 5.41 9.11
C LYS A 73 2.97 6.49 8.12
N GLU A 74 3.89 7.38 7.77
CA GLU A 74 3.72 8.48 6.84
C GLU A 74 3.52 8.01 5.39
N GLN A 75 3.78 6.73 5.09
CA GLN A 75 3.62 6.14 3.75
C GLN A 75 2.29 5.39 3.60
N ILE A 76 1.56 5.17 4.69
CA ILE A 76 0.26 4.50 4.67
C ILE A 76 -0.83 5.56 4.76
N PHE A 77 -1.71 5.58 3.78
CA PHE A 77 -2.85 6.49 3.71
C PHE A 77 -4.16 5.73 3.66
N PHE A 78 -5.18 6.29 4.30
CA PHE A 78 -6.55 5.81 4.27
C PHE A 78 -7.43 6.84 3.58
N VAL A 79 -8.41 6.34 2.83
CA VAL A 79 -9.49 7.16 2.28
C VAL A 79 -10.79 6.73 2.94
N THR A 80 -11.49 7.66 3.56
CA THR A 80 -12.80 7.41 4.19
C THR A 80 -13.82 8.37 3.61
N LYS A 81 -15.06 7.91 3.47
CA LYS A 81 -16.19 8.78 3.12
C LYS A 81 -16.91 9.21 4.40
N ASP A 82 -17.06 10.52 4.58
CA ASP A 82 -17.92 11.06 5.61
C ASP A 82 -19.39 10.80 5.22
N SER A 83 -20.17 10.22 6.13
CA SER A 83 -21.54 9.77 5.82
C SER A 83 -22.56 10.91 5.80
N GLU A 84 -22.27 12.04 6.44
CA GLU A 84 -23.17 13.19 6.54
C GLU A 84 -22.99 14.17 5.38
N THR A 85 -21.74 14.53 5.10
CA THR A 85 -21.32 15.48 4.06
C THR A 85 -21.11 14.80 2.70
N LEU A 86 -20.88 13.49 2.68
CA LEU A 86 -20.52 12.68 1.51
C LEU A 86 -19.14 12.99 0.91
N GLU A 87 -18.31 13.75 1.60
CA GLU A 87 -16.95 14.09 1.18
C GLU A 87 -15.99 12.91 1.43
N SER A 88 -14.91 12.84 0.65
CA SER A 88 -13.83 11.87 0.87
C SER A 88 -12.66 12.55 1.57
N GLU A 89 -12.24 11.97 2.67
CA GLU A 89 -11.09 12.42 3.45
C GLU A 89 -9.92 11.46 3.24
N LEU A 90 -8.74 12.03 3.01
CA LEU A 90 -7.47 11.32 2.89
C LEU A 90 -6.58 11.72 4.07
N TYR A 91 -6.11 10.75 4.84
CA TYR A 91 -5.24 10.97 5.98
C TYR A 91 -4.23 9.84 6.15
N SER A 92 -3.16 10.10 6.88
CA SER A 92 -2.06 9.14 7.08
C SER A 92 -2.25 8.32 8.34
N LEU A 93 -1.68 7.11 8.39
CA LEU A 93 -1.54 6.36 9.63
C LEU A 93 -0.72 7.14 10.69
N ALA A 94 0.15 8.06 10.26
CA ALA A 94 0.92 8.92 11.17
C ALA A 94 0.03 9.85 12.02
N ASP A 95 -1.19 10.13 11.58
CA ASP A 95 -2.14 11.00 12.29
C ASP A 95 -2.77 10.31 13.52
N PHE A 96 -2.56 9.00 13.69
CA PHE A 96 -3.06 8.21 14.83
C PHE A 96 -1.99 8.02 15.91
N PRO A 97 -2.05 8.78 17.03
CA PRO A 97 -1.05 8.69 18.11
C PRO A 97 -1.06 7.33 18.84
N GLU A 98 -2.16 6.58 18.76
CA GLU A 98 -2.29 5.23 19.32
C GLU A 98 -1.41 4.21 18.58
N VAL A 99 -1.09 4.47 17.32
CA VAL A 99 -0.26 3.57 16.50
C VAL A 99 1.21 3.98 16.62
N ARG A 100 1.95 3.21 17.43
CA ARG A 100 3.40 3.35 17.56
C ARG A 100 4.10 2.45 16.55
N TYR A 101 5.39 2.71 16.29
CA TYR A 101 6.18 1.88 15.39
C TYR A 101 6.34 0.44 15.90
N GLU A 102 6.21 0.23 17.21
CA GLU A 102 6.22 -1.09 17.83
C GLU A 102 4.86 -1.82 17.70
N THR A 103 3.82 -1.17 17.18
CA THR A 103 2.51 -1.79 16.96
C THR A 103 2.62 -2.83 15.84
N THR A 104 2.66 -4.10 16.23
CA THR A 104 2.87 -5.22 15.30
C THR A 104 1.61 -5.62 14.51
N LYS A 105 0.44 -5.15 14.94
CA LYS A 105 -0.86 -5.55 14.37
C LYS A 105 -1.75 -4.35 14.03
N VAL A 106 -1.26 -3.48 13.15
CA VAL A 106 -2.02 -2.29 12.69
C VAL A 106 -3.34 -2.71 12.05
N TYR A 107 -3.37 -3.81 11.30
CA TYR A 107 -4.60 -4.34 10.71
C TYR A 107 -5.73 -4.62 11.73
N GLU A 108 -5.42 -4.92 13.01
CA GLU A 108 -6.46 -5.10 14.03
C GLU A 108 -7.18 -3.79 14.37
N PHE A 109 -6.48 -2.65 14.32
CA PHE A 109 -7.09 -1.33 14.49
C PHE A 109 -7.98 -0.98 13.30
N TYR A 110 -7.52 -1.30 12.09
CA TYR A 110 -8.31 -1.15 10.86
C TYR A 110 -9.59 -1.99 10.92
N MET A 111 -9.49 -3.29 11.26
CA MET A 111 -10.65 -4.19 11.38
C MET A 111 -11.64 -3.79 12.48
N LYS A 112 -11.19 -3.07 13.52
CA LYS A 112 -12.05 -2.49 14.56
C LYS A 112 -12.71 -1.18 14.14
N GLY A 113 -12.42 -0.67 12.94
CA GLY A 113 -12.91 0.63 12.44
C GLY A 113 -12.22 1.85 13.07
N ILE A 114 -11.17 1.65 13.88
CA ILE A 114 -10.49 2.76 14.58
C ILE A 114 -9.76 3.67 13.59
N LEU A 115 -9.20 3.08 12.53
CA LEU A 115 -8.44 3.80 11.50
C LEU A 115 -9.31 4.30 10.35
N GLY A 116 -10.64 4.15 10.44
CA GLY A 116 -11.56 4.38 9.33
C GLY A 116 -11.24 3.51 8.11
N GLY A 117 -11.60 3.98 6.91
CA GLY A 117 -11.38 3.30 5.63
C GLY A 117 -12.14 1.98 5.43
N THR A 118 -12.77 1.45 6.47
CA THR A 118 -13.66 0.30 6.42
C THR A 118 -14.99 0.68 5.82
N ALA A 119 -15.57 -0.20 4.98
CA ALA A 119 -16.96 -0.07 4.59
C ALA A 119 -17.83 -0.12 5.85
N ILE A 120 -18.53 0.97 6.13
CA ILE A 120 -19.59 1.00 7.13
C ILE A 120 -20.78 0.29 6.48
N GLU A 121 -21.09 -0.93 6.94
CA GLU A 121 -22.36 -1.59 6.62
C GLU A 121 -23.49 -1.06 7.51
#